data_AF-A0A1F3DFR1-F1
#
_entry.id   AF-A0A1F3DFR1-F1
#
_cell.length_a   1.000
_cell.length_b   1.000
_cell.length_c   1.000
_cell.angle_alpha   90.00
_cell.angle_beta   90.00
_cell.angle_gamma   90.00
#
_symmetry.space_group_name_H-M   'P 1'
#
loop_
_entity.id
_entity.type
_entity.pdbx_description
1 polymer ?
#
loop_
_entity_poly.entity_id
_entity_poly.type
_entity_poly.pdbx_seq_one_letter_code
_entity_poly.pdbx_strand_id
1 'polypeptide(L)'
;MLIPLVILDIWIETYHRVAFATYGVKYIKRKSYIKIDRHKLKYLTFFEKLNCMYCGYANGLLNYSCAIAAETEKYWCGIKHKYDENFIEPQHHAEFIPYDEEDAYIKLSE
;
A
#
# COMPACT_ATOMS: atom_id res chain seq x y z
N MET A 1 -2.74 -1.26 19.74
CA MET A 1 -2.54 -1.17 18.28
C MET A 1 -2.30 0.25 17.79
N LEU A 2 -2.88 1.30 18.40
CA LEU A 2 -2.63 2.68 17.97
C LEU A 2 -1.13 3.05 17.98
N ILE A 3 -0.41 2.75 19.06
CA ILE A 3 1.03 3.06 19.18
C ILE A 3 1.85 2.38 18.05
N PRO A 4 1.73 1.05 17.81
CA PRO A 4 2.37 0.41 16.65
C PRO A 4 2.02 1.04 15.31
N LEU A 5 0.76 1.42 15.08
CA LEU A 5 0.34 2.05 13.83
C LEU A 5 0.96 3.42 13.62
N VAL A 6 1.10 4.23 14.69
CA VAL A 6 1.77 5.53 14.60
C VAL A 6 3.26 5.37 14.29
N ILE A 7 3.93 4.41 14.93
CA ILE A 7 5.33 4.10 14.63
C ILE A 7 5.47 3.66 13.16
N LEU A 8 4.60 2.76 12.70
CA LEU A 8 4.58 2.32 11.31
C LEU A 8 4.36 3.50 10.34
N ASP A 9 3.41 4.40 10.64
CA ASP A 9 3.13 5.57 9.79
C ASP A 9 4.37 6.46 9.63
N ILE A 10 5.10 6.71 10.73
CA ILE A 10 6.34 7.51 10.69
C ILE A 10 7.39 6.86 9.79
N TRP A 11 7.61 5.55 9.95
CA TRP A 11 8.59 4.83 9.15
C TRP A 11 8.20 4.74 7.68
N ILE A 12 6.93 4.43 7.39
CA ILE A 12 6.41 4.33 6.02
C ILE A 12 6.45 5.69 5.32
N GLU A 13 6.07 6.77 6.00
CA GLU A 13 6.10 8.11 5.39
C GLU A 13 7.55 8.58 5.16
N THR A 14 8.48 8.25 6.07
CA THR A 14 9.91 8.53 5.88
C THR A 14 10.46 7.76 4.68
N TYR A 15 10.19 6.46 4.62
CA TYR A 15 10.55 5.61 3.50
C TYR A 15 9.97 6.14 2.19
N HIS A 16 8.67 6.41 2.13
CA HIS A 16 7.98 6.88 0.94
C HIS A 16 8.56 8.21 0.43
N ARG A 17 8.86 9.17 1.32
CA ARG A 17 9.45 10.46 0.91
C ARG A 17 10.88 10.32 0.40
N VAL A 18 11.69 9.48 1.03
CA VAL A 18 13.10 9.31 0.65
C VAL A 18 13.19 8.44 -0.60
N ALA A 19 12.65 7.22 -0.57
CA ALA A 19 12.76 6.24 -1.64
C ALA A 19 12.13 6.74 -2.95
N PHE A 20 10.93 7.32 -2.92
CA PHE A 20 10.27 7.73 -4.16
C PHE A 20 10.95 8.95 -4.76
N ALA A 21 11.47 9.86 -3.93
CA ALA A 21 12.28 10.97 -4.41
C ALA A 21 13.59 10.49 -5.03
N THR A 22 14.26 9.49 -4.42
CA THR A 22 15.52 8.95 -4.96
C THR A 22 15.33 8.15 -6.24
N TYR A 23 14.23 7.40 -6.36
CA TYR A 23 13.93 6.56 -7.53
C TYR A 23 13.17 7.29 -8.64
N GLY A 24 12.73 8.53 -8.41
CA GLY A 24 11.89 9.27 -9.37
C GLY A 24 10.48 8.69 -9.52
N VAL A 25 10.03 7.87 -8.58
CA VAL A 25 8.69 7.26 -8.58
C VAL A 25 7.65 8.29 -8.17
N LYS A 26 6.45 8.23 -8.76
CA LYS A 26 5.38 9.19 -8.51
C LYS A 26 4.86 9.07 -7.07
N TYR A 27 4.91 10.19 -6.33
CA TYR A 27 4.42 10.24 -4.95
C TYR A 27 2.92 9.89 -4.83
N ILE A 28 2.60 8.99 -3.90
CA ILE A 28 1.24 8.53 -3.64
C ILE A 28 0.56 9.46 -2.64
N LYS A 29 -0.59 10.03 -3.01
CA LYS A 29 -1.30 10.98 -2.13
C LYS A 29 -1.96 10.24 -0.95
N ARG A 30 -1.40 10.36 0.26
CA ARG A 30 -1.96 9.81 1.52
C ARG A 30 -3.47 10.07 1.72
N LYS A 31 -3.93 11.28 1.37
CA LYS A 31 -5.36 11.68 1.48
C LYS A 31 -6.32 10.82 0.65
N SER A 32 -5.83 10.11 -0.36
CA SER A 32 -6.64 9.18 -1.16
C SER A 32 -6.96 7.90 -0.40
N TYR A 33 -6.13 7.52 0.58
CA TYR A 33 -6.21 6.26 1.31
C TYR A 33 -6.82 6.42 2.70
N ILE A 34 -6.44 7.48 3.44
CA ILE A 34 -6.92 7.70 4.80
C ILE A 34 -8.07 8.71 4.77
N LYS A 35 -9.30 8.22 4.97
CA LYS A 35 -10.52 9.03 5.09
C LYS A 35 -11.19 8.78 6.44
N ILE A 36 -11.43 9.85 7.18
CA ILE A 36 -12.05 9.80 8.51
C ILE A 36 -13.20 10.81 8.54
N ASP A 37 -14.37 10.41 8.06
CA ASP A 37 -15.57 11.25 7.91
C ASP A 37 -16.78 10.73 8.69
N ARG A 38 -16.87 9.41 8.86
CA ARG A 38 -17.96 8.72 9.56
C ARG A 38 -18.17 9.16 11.02
N HIS A 39 -17.14 9.70 11.68
CA HIS A 39 -17.29 10.27 13.03
C HIS A 39 -18.28 11.46 13.08
N LYS A 40 -18.59 12.07 11.93
CA LYS A 40 -19.57 13.16 11.80
C LYS A 40 -21.03 12.68 11.80
N LEU A 41 -21.26 11.37 11.72
CA LEU A 41 -22.60 10.80 11.74
C LEU A 41 -23.25 11.05 13.11
N LYS A 42 -24.43 11.69 13.08
CA LYS A 42 -25.13 12.16 14.29
C LYS A 42 -25.67 11.02 15.14
N TYR A 43 -25.96 9.87 14.53
CA TYR A 43 -26.54 8.70 15.20
C TYR A 43 -25.51 7.82 15.91
N LEU A 44 -24.21 8.10 15.78
CA LEU A 44 -23.17 7.36 16.49
C LEU A 44 -22.92 7.95 17.88
N THR A 45 -22.84 7.07 18.87
CA THR A 45 -22.37 7.39 20.22
C THR A 45 -20.89 7.81 20.22
N PHE A 46 -20.42 8.40 21.32
CA PHE A 46 -19.04 8.83 21.45
C PHE A 46 -18.03 7.69 21.25
N PHE A 47 -18.29 6.52 21.86
CA PHE A 47 -17.41 5.35 21.73
C PHE A 47 -17.40 4.79 20.30
N GLU A 48 -18.56 4.73 19.63
CA GLU A 48 -18.62 4.29 18.25
C GLU A 48 -17.87 5.24 17.31
N LYS A 49 -17.92 6.55 17.56
CA LYS A 49 -17.12 7.53 16.80
C LYS A 49 -15.63 7.29 16.96
N LEU A 50 -15.15 7.06 18.20
CA LEU A 50 -13.74 6.75 18.45
C LEU A 50 -13.30 5.47 17.74
N ASN A 51 -14.09 4.40 17.85
CA ASN A 51 -13.80 3.14 17.16
C ASN A 51 -13.81 3.32 15.64
N CYS A 52 -14.75 4.10 15.11
CA CYS A 52 -14.83 4.40 13.69
C CYS A 52 -13.61 5.18 13.19
N MET A 53 -13.14 6.17 13.97
CA MET A 53 -11.91 6.91 13.65
C MET A 53 -10.69 5.99 13.67
N TYR A 54 -10.58 5.13 14.68
CA TYR A 54 -9.51 4.15 14.78
C TYR A 54 -9.49 3.22 13.57
N CYS A 55 -10.62 2.59 13.22
CA CYS A 55 -10.70 1.68 12.09
C CYS A 55 -10.46 2.37 10.75
N GLY A 56 -10.96 3.60 10.57
CA GLY A 56 -10.74 4.39 9.36
C GLY A 56 -9.27 4.77 9.17
N TYR A 57 -8.59 5.12 10.26
CA TYR A 57 -7.16 5.38 10.25
C TYR A 57 -6.34 4.11 10.01
N ALA A 58 -6.58 3.05 10.79
CA ALA A 58 -5.79 1.82 10.75
C ALA A 58 -5.85 1.14 9.37
N ASN A 59 -7.05 0.91 8.84
CA ASN A 59 -7.21 0.26 7.54
C ASN A 59 -6.72 1.17 6.39
N GLY A 60 -6.96 2.49 6.50
CA GLY A 60 -6.45 3.44 5.51
C GLY A 60 -4.93 3.46 5.47
N LEU A 61 -4.27 3.43 6.63
CA LEU A 61 -2.81 3.38 6.74
C LEU A 61 -2.24 2.09 6.17
N LEU A 62 -2.82 0.93 6.51
CA LEU A 62 -2.33 -0.35 5.98
C LEU A 62 -2.48 -0.43 4.45
N ASN A 63 -3.62 0.02 3.92
CA ASN A 63 -3.82 0.08 2.47
C ASN A 63 -2.84 1.05 1.78
N TYR A 64 -2.57 2.20 2.40
CA TYR A 64 -1.56 3.15 1.92
C TYR A 64 -0.16 2.53 1.90
N SER A 65 0.23 1.83 2.97
CA SER A 65 1.50 1.12 3.06
C SER A 65 1.63 0.04 1.98
N CYS A 66 0.58 -0.76 1.75
CA CYS A 66 0.57 -1.75 0.67
C CYS A 66 0.74 -1.10 -0.71
N ALA A 67 0.10 0.04 -0.96
CA ALA A 67 0.25 0.75 -2.24
C ALA A 67 1.68 1.28 -2.44
N ILE A 68 2.31 1.80 -1.39
CA ILE A 68 3.73 2.21 -1.43
C ILE A 68 4.64 1.02 -1.74
N ALA A 69 4.41 -0.11 -1.08
CA ALA A 69 5.17 -1.34 -1.31
C ALA A 69 4.95 -1.88 -2.73
N ALA A 70 3.72 -1.84 -3.26
CA ALA A 70 3.39 -2.27 -4.61
C ALA A 70 4.13 -1.45 -5.68
N GLU A 71 4.15 -0.11 -5.55
CA GLU A 71 4.92 0.74 -6.48
C GLU A 71 6.44 0.56 -6.33
N THR A 72 6.92 0.26 -5.12
CA THR A 72 8.31 -0.14 -4.92
C THR A 72 8.63 -1.45 -5.65
N GLU A 73 7.77 -2.46 -5.52
CA GLU A 73 7.94 -3.78 -6.13
C GLU A 73 7.89 -3.70 -7.67
N LYS A 74 7.00 -2.87 -8.21
CA LYS A 74 6.95 -2.53 -9.65
C LYS A 74 8.27 -1.95 -10.14
N TYR A 75 8.88 -1.07 -9.35
CA TYR A 75 10.14 -0.43 -9.72
C TYR A 75 11.35 -1.39 -9.65
N TRP A 76 11.36 -2.35 -8.71
CA TRP A 76 12.52 -3.23 -8.52
C TRP A 76 12.45 -4.58 -9.23
N CYS A 77 11.26 -5.18 -9.35
CA CYS A 77 11.14 -6.57 -9.80
C CYS A 77 10.14 -6.70 -10.96
N GLY A 78 8.86 -6.40 -10.72
CA GLY A 78 7.82 -6.53 -11.75
C GLY A 78 7.61 -7.95 -12.29
N ILE A 79 8.08 -9.00 -11.61
CA ILE A 79 7.91 -10.41 -11.99
C ILE A 79 7.00 -11.11 -10.97
N LYS A 80 6.05 -11.90 -11.44
CA LYS A 80 5.12 -12.67 -10.60
C LYS A 80 5.85 -13.75 -9.79
N HIS A 81 5.31 -14.06 -8.62
CA HIS A 81 5.70 -15.28 -7.93
C HIS A 81 5.31 -16.53 -8.74
N LYS A 82 6.05 -17.61 -8.50
CA LYS A 82 5.68 -18.93 -9.00
C LYS A 82 4.26 -19.26 -8.53
N TYR A 83 3.45 -19.84 -9.40
CA TYR A 83 2.08 -20.22 -9.07
C TYR A 83 2.04 -21.14 -7.83
N ASP A 84 1.20 -20.76 -6.87
CA ASP A 84 0.88 -21.50 -5.65
C ASP A 84 -0.62 -21.29 -5.37
N GLU A 85 -1.36 -22.40 -5.26
CA GLU A 85 -2.80 -22.38 -5.03
C GLU A 85 -3.21 -21.78 -3.67
N ASN A 86 -2.29 -21.74 -2.70
CA ASN A 86 -2.53 -21.19 -1.37
C ASN A 86 -2.12 -19.72 -1.26
N PHE A 87 -1.49 -19.17 -2.29
CA PHE A 87 -1.03 -17.78 -2.29
C PHE A 87 -2.15 -16.82 -2.68
N ILE A 88 -2.36 -15.79 -1.86
CA ILE A 88 -3.31 -14.72 -2.15
C ILE A 88 -2.58 -13.67 -2.99
N GLU A 89 -2.72 -13.75 -4.31
CA GLU A 89 -2.04 -12.83 -5.25
C GLU A 89 -2.47 -11.37 -5.01
N PRO A 90 -1.51 -10.45 -4.77
CA PRO A 90 -1.79 -9.03 -4.73
C PRO A 90 -2.32 -8.50 -6.06
N GLN A 91 -3.27 -7.58 -6.01
CA GLN A 91 -3.93 -7.05 -7.23
C GLN A 91 -2.93 -6.43 -8.24
N HIS A 92 -1.84 -5.82 -7.76
CA HIS A 92 -0.87 -5.16 -8.63
C HIS A 92 0.03 -6.13 -9.41
N HIS A 93 0.07 -7.42 -9.04
CA HIS A 93 0.78 -8.44 -9.81
C HIS A 93 0.13 -8.70 -11.17
N ALA A 94 -1.11 -8.28 -11.40
CA ALA A 94 -1.77 -8.41 -12.71
C ALA A 94 -0.99 -7.79 -13.88
N GLU A 95 -0.16 -6.78 -13.61
CA GLU A 95 0.67 -6.09 -14.60
C GLU A 95 2.10 -6.68 -14.72
N PHE A 96 2.43 -7.71 -13.93
CA PHE A 96 3.78 -8.25 -13.83
C PHE A 96 4.06 -9.33 -14.88
N ILE A 97 5.33 -9.46 -15.25
CA ILE A 97 5.83 -10.53 -16.12
C ILE A 97 5.58 -11.89 -15.44
N PRO A 98 5.09 -12.92 -16.15
CA PRO A 98 4.91 -14.24 -15.56
C PRO A 98 6.24 -14.83 -15.06
N TYR A 99 6.14 -15.72 -14.08
CA TYR A 99 7.30 -16.40 -13.52
C TYR A 99 8.08 -17.18 -14.61
N ASP A 100 9.40 -17.03 -14.64
CA ASP A 100 10.33 -17.73 -15.55
C ASP A 100 10.22 -17.34 -17.06
N GLU A 101 9.65 -16.18 -17.37
CA GLU A 101 9.55 -15.66 -18.74
C GLU A 101 10.70 -14.68 -19.07
N GLU A 102 11.89 -15.23 -19.38
CA GLU A 102 13.09 -14.44 -19.70
C GLU A 102 12.90 -13.53 -20.92
N ASP A 103 12.25 -14.03 -21.99
CA ASP A 103 12.00 -13.27 -23.21
C ASP A 103 11.13 -12.01 -22.95
N ALA A 104 10.17 -12.12 -22.03
CA ALA A 104 9.31 -10.99 -21.65
C ALA A 104 10.07 -9.97 -20.80
N TYR A 105 11.00 -10.43 -19.94
CA TYR A 105 11.88 -9.56 -19.17
C TYR A 105 12.84 -8.77 -20.04
N ILE A 106 13.51 -9.42 -21.00
CA ILE A 106 14.44 -8.77 -21.92
C ILE A 106 13.73 -7.69 -22.74
N LYS A 107 12.56 -8.00 -23.32
CA LYS A 107 11.76 -7.04 -24.11
C LYS A 107 11.29 -5.81 -23.31
N LEU A 108 11.12 -5.94 -22.00
CA LEU A 108 10.75 -4.81 -21.13
C LEU A 108 11.95 -3.92 -20.79
N SER A 109 13.17 -4.46 -20.90
CA SER A 109 14.44 -3.78 -20.58
C SER A 109 15.10 -3.05 -21.77
N GLU A 110 14.61 -3.28 -22.99
CA GLU A 110 14.99 -2.58 -24.23
C GLU A 110 14.25 -1.25 -24.41
#